data_AF-V9Z686-F1
#
_entry.id   AF-V9Z686-F1
#
_cell.length_a   1.000
_cell.length_b   1.000
_cell.length_c   1.000
_cell.angle_alpha   90.00
_cell.angle_beta   90.00
_cell.angle_gamma   90.00
#
_symmetry.space_group_name_H-M   'P 1'
#
loop_
_entity.id
_entity.type
_entity.pdbx_description
1 polymer ?
#
loop_
_entity_poly.entity_id
_entity_poly.type
_entity_poly.pdbx_seq_one_letter_code
_entity_poly.pdbx_strand_id
1 'polypeptide(L)'
;MADREAQIDAEDQVVIQLSHQIRALPGVTGCTLASPGDDPRQPIGLPPVVVAQCGDTTVVIERPGTLPGMQAVRRRIHAVREHHAGAAHVWFLRRDLGQFGQLPSHMVRLSGRDVEHQRVAPTEQQLAILDAGGHVYWLDGKLVLVPYGYHSFRHPARPEQDWTAWPKWPPHKDPRDDWRISKPRPAPTADCWGLVPITLSSLTRTRVAFHPADAHKIMDELYAAQEGRYRWRDRRAREVYAERHAPPPPQPAPIPATEASATEAQTEPAPAPEHPQPTGQRDAETPPQGTVIPSPTSSANLAQAFPPPPASPPTIPPPPQHLPSAPPARRQRRWTDAFRMLRRRRER
;
A
#
# COMPACT_ATOMS: atom_id res chain seq x y z
N MET A 1 4.81 36.75 -27.97
CA MET A 1 3.37 36.64 -27.65
C MET A 1 2.78 35.39 -28.29
N ALA A 2 3.01 35.14 -29.59
CA ALA A 2 2.60 33.92 -30.28
C ALA A 2 2.95 32.61 -29.56
N ASP A 3 4.17 32.48 -28.99
CA ASP A 3 4.57 31.25 -28.27
C ASP A 3 3.75 30.99 -26.99
N ARG A 4 3.27 32.05 -26.33
CA ARG A 4 2.46 31.94 -25.12
C ARG A 4 1.02 31.57 -25.46
N GLU A 5 0.47 32.17 -26.51
CA GLU A 5 -0.86 31.84 -27.03
C GLU A 5 -0.90 30.38 -27.51
N ALA A 6 0.11 29.96 -28.28
CA ALA A 6 0.23 28.56 -28.72
C ALA A 6 0.32 27.57 -27.55
N GLN A 7 1.00 27.95 -26.46
CA GLN A 7 1.06 27.13 -25.25
C GLN A 7 -0.30 27.03 -24.54
N ILE A 8 -1.04 28.14 -24.46
CA ILE A 8 -2.39 28.16 -23.88
C ILE A 8 -3.34 27.28 -24.70
N ASP A 9 -3.35 27.45 -26.03
CA ASP A 9 -4.17 26.65 -26.94
C ASP A 9 -3.84 25.15 -26.83
N ALA A 10 -2.57 24.81 -26.67
CA ALA A 10 -2.13 23.43 -26.48
C ALA A 10 -2.62 22.85 -25.14
N GLU A 11 -2.60 23.63 -24.06
CA GLU A 11 -3.11 23.21 -22.75
C GLU A 11 -4.64 23.04 -22.76
N ASP A 12 -5.37 23.97 -23.37
CA ASP A 12 -6.82 23.89 -23.53
C ASP A 12 -7.22 22.66 -24.35
N GLN A 13 -6.48 22.37 -25.43
CA GLN A 13 -6.75 21.18 -26.24
C GLN A 13 -6.57 19.88 -25.44
N VAL A 14 -5.63 19.83 -24.49
CA VAL A 14 -5.47 18.68 -23.58
C VAL A 14 -6.67 18.55 -22.65
N VAL A 15 -7.18 19.66 -22.11
CA VAL A 15 -8.38 19.65 -21.26
C VAL A 15 -9.62 19.23 -22.05
N ILE A 16 -9.80 19.73 -23.27
CA ILE A 16 -10.90 19.34 -24.16
C ILE A 16 -10.86 17.84 -24.44
N GLN A 17 -9.69 17.29 -24.78
CA GLN A 17 -9.53 15.85 -24.98
C GLN A 17 -9.85 15.04 -23.72
N LEU A 18 -9.39 15.50 -22.55
CA LEU A 18 -9.75 14.87 -21.28
C LEU A 18 -11.26 14.91 -21.05
N SER A 19 -11.93 16.03 -21.32
CA SER A 19 -13.38 16.17 -21.17
C SER A 19 -14.15 15.15 -22.02
N HIS A 20 -13.70 14.90 -23.25
CA HIS A 20 -14.28 13.87 -24.12
C HIS A 20 -14.06 12.46 -23.55
N GLN A 21 -12.88 12.18 -23.00
CA GLN A 21 -12.59 10.91 -22.35
C GLN A 21 -13.46 10.69 -21.10
N ILE A 22 -13.61 11.72 -20.26
CA ILE A 22 -14.44 11.69 -19.04
C ILE A 22 -15.92 11.51 -19.41
N ARG A 23 -16.43 12.27 -20.38
CA ARG A 23 -17.82 12.14 -20.88
C ARG A 23 -18.13 10.73 -21.39
N ALA A 24 -17.15 10.06 -21.98
CA ALA A 24 -17.30 8.69 -22.47
C ALA A 24 -17.24 7.61 -21.37
N LEU A 25 -16.95 7.97 -20.12
CA LEU A 25 -16.88 7.01 -19.03
C LEU A 25 -18.29 6.55 -18.58
N PRO A 26 -18.43 5.28 -18.16
CA PRO A 26 -19.69 4.80 -17.60
C PRO A 26 -20.13 5.64 -16.40
N GLY A 27 -21.42 5.94 -16.27
CA GLY A 27 -21.97 6.63 -15.10
C GLY A 27 -21.78 8.16 -15.07
N VAL A 28 -21.10 8.73 -16.05
CA VAL A 28 -21.03 10.19 -16.23
C VAL A 28 -22.29 10.68 -16.93
N THR A 29 -23.06 11.53 -16.27
CA THR A 29 -24.35 12.06 -16.76
C THR A 29 -24.23 13.49 -17.29
N GLY A 30 -23.22 14.24 -16.84
CA GLY A 30 -22.94 15.60 -17.26
C GLY A 30 -21.43 15.86 -17.27
N CYS A 31 -20.95 16.64 -18.24
CA CYS A 31 -19.54 16.99 -18.35
C CYS A 31 -19.39 18.34 -19.05
N THR A 32 -18.98 19.35 -18.29
CA THR A 32 -18.79 20.75 -18.73
C THR A 32 -17.37 21.22 -18.41
N LEU A 33 -17.00 22.39 -18.96
CA LEU A 33 -15.76 23.09 -18.62
C LEU A 33 -16.08 24.34 -17.80
N ALA A 34 -15.21 24.66 -16.83
CA ALA A 34 -15.33 25.86 -16.00
C ALA A 34 -13.95 26.40 -15.60
N SER A 35 -13.88 27.66 -15.16
CA SER A 35 -12.64 28.27 -14.67
C SER A 35 -12.82 28.85 -13.26
N PRO A 36 -13.03 28.01 -12.23
CA PRO A 36 -13.34 28.47 -10.88
C PRO A 36 -12.21 29.29 -10.25
N GLY A 37 -12.55 30.46 -9.73
CA GLY A 37 -11.61 31.36 -9.06
C GLY A 37 -10.67 32.12 -10.00
N ASP A 38 -10.86 32.01 -11.30
CA ASP A 38 -10.08 32.80 -12.26
C ASP A 38 -10.65 34.22 -12.31
N ASP A 39 -9.84 35.20 -11.90
CA ASP A 39 -10.18 36.63 -11.97
C ASP A 39 -9.55 37.21 -13.24
N PRO A 40 -10.31 37.82 -14.17
CA PRO A 40 -9.77 38.48 -15.35
C PRO A 40 -8.66 39.51 -15.05
N ARG A 41 -8.66 40.11 -13.86
CA ARG A 41 -7.65 41.08 -13.41
C ARG A 41 -6.41 40.41 -12.80
N GLN A 42 -6.55 39.18 -12.32
CA GLN A 42 -5.48 38.39 -11.70
C GLN A 42 -5.66 36.90 -12.01
N PRO A 43 -5.43 36.48 -13.28
CA PRO A 43 -5.68 35.11 -13.68
C PRO A 43 -4.79 34.16 -12.88
N ILE A 44 -5.35 33.03 -12.46
CA ILE A 44 -4.61 31.97 -11.77
C ILE A 44 -3.58 31.34 -12.71
N GLY A 45 -3.78 31.48 -14.03
CA GLY A 45 -2.86 30.96 -15.06
C GLY A 45 -2.96 29.45 -15.20
N LEU A 46 -4.14 28.89 -14.88
CA LEU A 46 -4.46 27.48 -15.06
C LEU A 46 -5.50 27.34 -16.18
N PRO A 47 -5.45 26.24 -16.95
CA PRO A 47 -6.50 25.96 -17.93
C PRO A 47 -7.85 25.69 -17.24
N PRO A 48 -8.95 25.65 -18.00
CA PRO A 48 -10.25 25.26 -17.49
C PRO A 48 -10.21 23.87 -16.82
N VAL A 49 -11.11 23.64 -15.85
CA VAL A 49 -11.37 22.32 -15.27
C VAL A 49 -12.47 21.61 -16.03
N VAL A 50 -12.42 20.28 -15.99
CA VAL A 50 -13.56 19.45 -16.33
C VAL A 50 -14.43 19.27 -15.09
N VAL A 51 -15.69 19.69 -15.17
CA VAL A 51 -16.70 19.44 -14.14
C VAL A 51 -17.59 18.29 -14.62
N ALA A 52 -17.51 17.15 -13.94
CA ALA A 52 -18.28 15.97 -14.30
C ALA A 52 -19.28 15.58 -13.20
N GLN A 53 -20.49 15.24 -13.62
CA GLN A 53 -21.52 14.66 -12.75
C GLN A 53 -21.47 13.14 -12.90
N CYS A 54 -21.25 12.45 -11.78
CA CYS A 54 -21.15 11.00 -11.68
C CYS A 54 -22.19 10.51 -10.66
N GLY A 55 -23.36 10.11 -11.15
CA GLY A 55 -24.52 9.87 -10.27
C GLY A 55 -24.87 11.13 -9.48
N ASP A 56 -24.91 11.02 -8.15
CA ASP A 56 -25.24 12.13 -7.24
C ASP A 56 -24.00 12.98 -6.85
N THR A 57 -22.83 12.62 -7.36
CA THR A 57 -21.57 13.31 -7.01
C THR A 57 -21.10 14.21 -8.14
N THR A 58 -20.57 15.37 -7.78
CA THR A 58 -19.82 16.23 -8.69
C THR A 58 -18.33 16.02 -8.47
N VAL A 59 -17.56 15.90 -9.55
CA VAL A 59 -16.10 15.89 -9.52
C VAL A 59 -15.57 17.03 -10.37
N VAL A 60 -14.63 17.78 -9.80
CA VAL A 60 -13.87 18.81 -10.51
C VAL A 60 -12.49 18.27 -10.78
N ILE A 61 -12.12 18.22 -12.06
CA ILE A 61 -10.92 17.55 -12.55
C ILE A 61 -10.00 18.59 -13.19
N GLU A 62 -8.82 18.73 -12.60
CA GLU A 62 -7.74 19.58 -13.09
C GLU A 62 -6.79 18.78 -13.97
N ARG A 63 -6.30 19.42 -15.03
CA ARG A 63 -5.31 18.83 -15.94
C ARG A 63 -4.24 19.86 -16.33
N PRO A 64 -3.46 20.37 -15.37
CA PRO A 64 -2.45 21.38 -15.68
C PRO A 64 -1.31 20.79 -16.51
N GLY A 65 -0.74 21.59 -17.42
CA GLY A 65 0.51 21.28 -18.09
C GLY A 65 1.68 21.21 -17.10
N THR A 66 1.75 22.21 -16.21
CA THR A 66 2.71 22.31 -15.09
C THR A 66 1.97 22.66 -13.81
N LEU A 67 2.37 22.06 -12.68
CA LEU A 67 1.76 22.40 -11.39
C LEU A 67 2.03 23.87 -11.02
N PRO A 68 1.00 24.64 -10.65
CA PRO A 68 1.16 26.03 -10.28
C PRO A 68 1.78 26.13 -8.88
N GLY A 69 2.21 27.34 -8.48
CA GLY A 69 2.73 27.57 -7.13
C GLY A 69 1.70 27.23 -6.04
N MET A 70 2.17 26.90 -4.83
CA MET A 70 1.31 26.44 -3.71
C MET A 70 0.16 27.40 -3.39
N GLN A 71 0.37 28.72 -3.49
CA GLN A 71 -0.70 29.70 -3.25
C GLN A 71 -1.79 29.64 -4.31
N ALA A 72 -1.43 29.45 -5.59
CA ALA A 72 -2.38 29.28 -6.68
C ALA A 72 -3.17 27.97 -6.52
N VAL A 73 -2.53 26.88 -6.10
CA VAL A 73 -3.19 25.61 -5.73
C VAL A 73 -4.25 25.87 -4.65
N ARG A 74 -3.87 26.51 -3.55
CA ARG A 74 -4.79 26.79 -2.43
C ARG A 74 -5.98 27.63 -2.88
N ARG A 75 -5.74 28.75 -3.58
CA ARG A 75 -6.81 29.60 -4.13
C ARG A 75 -7.76 28.82 -5.02
N ARG A 76 -7.23 27.99 -5.92
CA ARG A 76 -8.04 27.17 -6.82
C ARG A 76 -8.91 26.16 -6.08
N ILE A 77 -8.36 25.47 -5.08
CA ILE A 77 -9.12 24.50 -4.28
C ILE A 77 -10.21 25.21 -3.46
N HIS A 78 -9.93 26.39 -2.90
CA HIS A 78 -10.95 27.20 -2.23
C HIS A 78 -12.06 27.61 -3.18
N ALA A 79 -11.72 28.14 -4.36
CA ALA A 79 -12.71 28.54 -5.35
C ALA A 79 -13.58 27.36 -5.82
N VAL A 80 -12.98 26.18 -6.04
CA VAL A 80 -13.73 24.96 -6.37
C VAL A 80 -14.72 24.59 -5.27
N ARG A 81 -14.32 24.69 -3.99
CA ARG A 81 -15.21 24.41 -2.86
C ARG A 81 -16.37 25.40 -2.77
N GLU A 82 -16.13 26.67 -3.07
CA GLU A 82 -17.16 27.73 -3.06
C GLU A 82 -18.17 27.55 -4.21
N HIS A 83 -17.69 27.27 -5.42
CA HIS A 83 -18.55 27.16 -6.62
C HIS A 83 -19.19 25.77 -6.78
N HIS A 84 -18.55 24.74 -6.22
CA HIS A 84 -18.95 23.33 -6.33
C HIS A 84 -18.89 22.65 -4.96
N ALA A 85 -19.71 23.14 -4.03
CA ALA A 85 -19.77 22.61 -2.67
C ALA A 85 -19.98 21.09 -2.65
N GLY A 86 -19.17 20.37 -1.87
CA GLY A 86 -19.21 18.92 -1.76
C GLY A 86 -18.59 18.14 -2.93
N ALA A 87 -18.08 18.83 -3.97
CA ALA A 87 -17.42 18.15 -5.08
C ALA A 87 -16.07 17.56 -4.68
N ALA A 88 -15.76 16.37 -5.21
CA ALA A 88 -14.40 15.84 -5.15
C ALA A 88 -13.49 16.65 -6.09
N HIS A 89 -12.30 17.06 -5.63
CA HIS A 89 -11.34 17.80 -6.45
C HIS A 89 -10.13 16.94 -6.77
N VAL A 90 -9.97 16.61 -8.05
CA VAL A 90 -8.98 15.66 -8.56
C VAL A 90 -8.03 16.34 -9.51
N TRP A 91 -6.73 16.13 -9.32
CA TRP A 91 -5.67 16.65 -10.17
C TRP A 91 -5.03 15.51 -10.95
N PHE A 92 -5.27 15.46 -12.27
CA PHE A 92 -4.60 14.52 -13.16
C PHE A 92 -3.30 15.13 -13.69
N LEU A 93 -2.19 14.68 -13.12
CA LEU A 93 -0.84 15.08 -13.50
C LEU A 93 -0.32 14.24 -14.66
N ARG A 94 0.61 14.80 -15.43
CA ARG A 94 1.24 14.08 -16.54
C ARG A 94 2.22 13.09 -15.93
N ARG A 95 2.32 11.89 -16.52
CA ARG A 95 3.42 10.98 -16.22
C ARG A 95 4.71 11.50 -16.85
N ASP A 96 5.22 12.60 -16.31
CA ASP A 96 6.48 13.23 -16.70
C ASP A 96 7.46 13.14 -15.53
N LEU A 97 8.70 12.71 -15.81
CA LEU A 97 9.77 12.59 -14.82
C LEU A 97 10.16 13.95 -14.21
N GLY A 98 9.80 15.07 -14.85
CA GLY A 98 9.93 16.41 -14.27
C GLY A 98 8.88 16.75 -13.21
N GLN A 99 7.79 15.97 -13.09
CA GLN A 99 6.68 16.23 -12.18
C GLN A 99 6.68 15.34 -10.93
N PHE A 100 7.64 14.41 -10.80
CA PHE A 100 7.85 13.63 -9.58
C PHE A 100 9.27 13.08 -9.54
N GLY A 101 9.90 13.05 -8.37
CA GLY A 101 11.22 12.41 -8.22
C GLY A 101 11.06 10.89 -8.36
N GLN A 102 11.56 10.29 -9.44
CA GLN A 102 11.49 8.84 -9.60
C GLN A 102 12.36 8.16 -8.55
N LEU A 103 11.75 7.26 -7.76
CA LEU A 103 12.46 6.41 -6.82
C LEU A 103 12.52 4.97 -7.36
N PRO A 104 13.47 4.15 -6.89
CA PRO A 104 13.49 2.74 -7.22
C PRO A 104 12.14 2.09 -6.88
N SER A 105 11.58 1.31 -7.79
CA SER A 105 10.37 0.53 -7.52
C SER A 105 10.56 -0.41 -6.32
N HIS A 106 9.45 -0.90 -5.78
CA HIS A 106 9.47 -1.94 -4.75
C HIS A 106 8.57 -3.10 -5.14
N MET A 107 8.92 -4.28 -4.64
CA MET A 107 8.13 -5.48 -4.84
C MET A 107 7.08 -5.60 -3.74
N VAL A 108 5.84 -5.86 -4.13
CA VAL A 108 4.70 -6.10 -3.25
C VAL A 108 4.10 -7.47 -3.55
N ARG A 109 3.56 -8.13 -2.53
CA ARG A 109 2.86 -9.41 -2.69
C ARG A 109 1.36 -9.14 -2.76
N LEU A 110 0.76 -9.37 -3.93
CA LEU A 110 -0.68 -9.21 -4.17
C LEU A 110 -1.27 -10.53 -4.61
N SER A 111 -2.33 -10.99 -3.96
CA SER A 111 -2.98 -12.27 -4.27
C SER A 111 -2.00 -13.44 -4.47
N GLY A 112 -0.94 -13.52 -3.66
CA GLY A 112 0.08 -14.57 -3.72
C GLY A 112 1.16 -14.42 -4.80
N ARG A 113 1.19 -13.30 -5.54
CA ARG A 113 2.19 -13.01 -6.57
C ARG A 113 3.01 -11.76 -6.26
N ASP A 114 4.27 -11.75 -6.68
CA ASP A 114 5.12 -10.57 -6.57
C ASP A 114 4.83 -9.63 -7.74
N VAL A 115 4.52 -8.38 -7.42
CA VAL A 115 4.20 -7.32 -8.37
C VAL A 115 5.11 -6.13 -8.07
N GLU A 116 5.63 -5.49 -9.11
CA GLU A 116 6.45 -4.30 -8.97
C GLU A 116 5.55 -3.06 -8.89
N HIS A 117 5.68 -2.28 -7.82
CA HIS A 117 5.01 -0.99 -7.66
C HIS A 117 6.03 0.15 -7.76
N GLN A 118 5.73 1.12 -8.63
CA GLN A 118 6.53 2.33 -8.76
C GLN A 118 6.46 3.16 -7.47
N ARG A 119 7.58 3.78 -7.10
CA ARG A 119 7.66 4.77 -6.03
C ARG A 119 8.05 6.13 -6.57
N VAL A 120 7.53 7.18 -5.96
CA VAL A 120 7.79 8.57 -6.32
C VAL A 120 7.97 9.43 -5.08
N ALA A 121 8.87 10.39 -5.13
CA ALA A 121 8.95 11.48 -4.17
C ALA A 121 7.97 12.58 -4.59
N PRO A 122 6.97 12.91 -3.75
CA PRO A 122 6.02 13.97 -4.08
C PRO A 122 6.67 15.35 -4.05
N THR A 123 6.19 16.28 -4.88
CA THR A 123 6.62 17.69 -4.84
C THR A 123 5.85 18.47 -3.78
N GLU A 124 6.34 19.66 -3.41
CA GLU A 124 5.66 20.56 -2.46
C GLU A 124 4.24 20.94 -2.93
N GLN A 125 4.06 21.15 -4.23
CA GLN A 125 2.75 21.44 -4.83
C GLN A 125 1.79 20.26 -4.66
N GLN A 126 2.27 19.02 -4.82
CA GLN A 126 1.44 17.82 -4.66
C GLN A 126 1.02 17.61 -3.20
N LEU A 127 1.95 17.87 -2.27
CA LEU A 127 1.65 17.87 -0.84
C LEU A 127 0.63 18.96 -0.49
N ALA A 128 0.76 20.17 -1.05
CA ALA A 128 -0.20 21.26 -0.86
C ALA A 128 -1.59 20.92 -1.40
N ILE A 129 -1.70 20.18 -2.52
CA ILE A 129 -2.99 19.69 -3.03
C ILE A 129 -3.64 18.74 -2.01
N LEU A 130 -2.89 17.77 -1.48
CA LEU A 130 -3.41 16.81 -0.51
C LEU A 130 -3.82 17.49 0.81
N ASP A 131 -2.98 18.40 1.32
CA ASP A 131 -3.23 19.18 2.54
C ASP A 131 -4.49 20.04 2.42
N ALA A 132 -4.68 20.67 1.26
CA ALA A 132 -5.89 21.39 0.94
C ALA A 132 -7.10 20.47 0.63
N GLY A 133 -6.97 19.14 0.78
CA GLY A 133 -8.06 18.17 0.67
C GLY A 133 -8.35 17.65 -0.74
N GLY A 134 -7.58 18.07 -1.74
CA GLY A 134 -7.65 17.55 -3.10
C GLY A 134 -7.04 16.15 -3.24
N HIS A 135 -7.13 15.60 -4.44
CA HIS A 135 -6.55 14.30 -4.81
C HIS A 135 -5.55 14.47 -5.94
N VAL A 136 -4.43 13.78 -5.87
CA VAL A 136 -3.41 13.76 -6.93
C VAL A 136 -3.38 12.38 -7.58
N TYR A 137 -3.58 12.32 -8.89
CA TYR A 137 -3.44 11.09 -9.69
C TYR A 137 -2.58 11.37 -10.92
N TRP A 138 -1.91 10.36 -11.45
CA TRP A 138 -1.23 10.47 -12.75
C TRP A 138 -2.02 9.77 -13.83
N LEU A 139 -2.22 10.46 -14.94
CA LEU A 139 -2.86 9.90 -16.13
C LEU A 139 -1.80 9.50 -17.15
N ASP A 140 -1.79 8.22 -17.50
CA ASP A 140 -0.91 7.60 -18.50
C ASP A 140 -1.76 6.86 -19.54
N GLY A 141 -2.17 7.60 -20.57
CA GLY A 141 -3.16 7.13 -21.53
C GLY A 141 -4.48 6.76 -20.86
N LYS A 142 -4.85 5.47 -20.87
CA LYS A 142 -6.07 4.95 -20.21
C LYS A 142 -5.82 4.44 -18.79
N LEU A 143 -4.60 4.60 -18.27
CA LEU A 143 -4.24 4.19 -16.93
C LEU A 143 -4.20 5.37 -15.98
N VAL A 144 -4.68 5.15 -14.78
CA VAL A 144 -4.63 6.11 -13.68
C VAL A 144 -3.76 5.49 -12.59
N LEU A 145 -2.74 6.23 -12.16
CA LEU A 145 -1.87 5.84 -11.05
C LEU A 145 -2.34 6.56 -9.79
N VAL A 146 -2.85 5.80 -8.84
CA VAL A 146 -3.41 6.28 -7.58
C VAL A 146 -2.37 6.11 -6.47
N PRO A 147 -1.98 7.19 -5.76
CA PRO A 147 -0.93 7.09 -4.75
C PRO A 147 -1.44 6.53 -3.42
N TYR A 148 -0.59 5.75 -2.76
CA TYR A 148 -0.65 5.45 -1.32
C TYR A 148 0.67 5.89 -0.68
N GLY A 149 0.66 6.12 0.63
CA GLY A 149 1.89 6.50 1.33
C GLY A 149 2.71 5.26 1.66
N TYR A 150 3.99 5.27 1.33
CA TYR A 150 4.96 4.24 1.66
C TYR A 150 5.81 4.71 2.84
N HIS A 151 5.95 3.85 3.84
CA HIS A 151 6.78 4.10 5.02
C HIS A 151 7.77 2.95 5.14
N SER A 152 9.05 3.25 4.98
CA SER A 152 10.13 2.39 5.42
C SER A 152 10.19 2.38 6.94
N PHE A 153 10.41 1.20 7.52
CA PHE A 153 10.65 1.09 8.94
C PHE A 153 11.54 -0.11 9.24
N ARG A 154 12.14 -0.09 10.42
CA ARG A 154 12.87 -1.23 10.95
C ARG A 154 12.08 -1.85 12.09
N HIS A 155 11.89 -3.17 12.07
CA HIS A 155 11.26 -3.90 13.18
C HIS A 155 12.08 -3.67 14.46
N PRO A 156 11.43 -3.31 15.59
CA PRO A 156 12.14 -3.13 16.85
C PRO A 156 12.68 -4.49 17.32
N ALA A 157 13.94 -4.52 17.75
CA ALA A 157 14.52 -5.73 18.35
C ALA A 157 13.92 -5.93 19.74
N ARG A 158 13.45 -7.15 20.03
CA ARG A 158 12.94 -7.57 21.34
C ARG A 158 13.87 -8.62 21.96
N PRO A 159 13.92 -8.76 23.30
CA PRO A 159 14.84 -9.69 23.97
C PRO A 159 14.74 -11.16 23.51
N GLU A 160 13.54 -11.61 23.14
CA GLU A 160 13.27 -13.00 22.72
C GLU A 160 13.27 -13.17 21.20
N GLN A 161 14.08 -12.38 20.49
CA GLN A 161 14.14 -12.40 19.02
C GLN A 161 15.57 -12.40 18.52
N ASP A 162 15.85 -13.26 17.56
CA ASP A 162 17.13 -13.30 16.86
C ASP A 162 16.92 -13.01 15.36
N TRP A 163 17.55 -11.92 14.91
CA TRP A 163 17.50 -11.41 13.54
C TRP A 163 18.78 -11.73 12.75
N THR A 164 19.73 -12.48 13.32
CA THR A 164 21.07 -12.67 12.74
C THR A 164 21.18 -13.89 11.81
N ALA A 165 20.39 -14.94 12.04
CA ALA A 165 20.46 -16.19 11.26
C ALA A 165 19.20 -16.38 10.40
N TRP A 166 19.13 -15.68 9.28
CA TRP A 166 17.99 -15.71 8.35
C TRP A 166 18.39 -16.32 6.99
N PRO A 167 18.19 -17.65 6.81
CA PRO A 167 18.56 -18.33 5.57
C PRO A 167 17.82 -17.74 4.37
N LYS A 168 18.52 -17.57 3.24
CA LYS A 168 18.00 -17.00 1.98
C LYS A 168 17.64 -15.50 2.04
N TRP A 169 17.92 -14.80 3.15
CA TRP A 169 17.83 -13.34 3.16
C TRP A 169 19.05 -12.73 2.44
N PRO A 170 18.88 -11.66 1.65
CA PRO A 170 20.01 -11.02 1.00
C PRO A 170 21.04 -10.55 2.04
N PRO A 171 22.34 -10.90 1.91
CA PRO A 171 23.35 -10.66 2.94
C PRO A 171 23.62 -9.16 3.22
N HIS A 172 23.23 -8.29 2.29
CA HIS A 172 23.36 -6.84 2.40
C HIS A 172 22.09 -6.15 2.94
N LYS A 173 21.08 -6.91 3.37
CA LYS A 173 19.82 -6.36 3.92
C LYS A 173 19.61 -6.87 5.33
N ASP A 174 19.22 -5.96 6.23
CA ASP A 174 18.77 -6.35 7.55
C ASP A 174 17.36 -6.98 7.42
N PRO A 175 17.10 -8.17 7.97
CA PRO A 175 15.75 -8.78 7.94
C PRO A 175 14.70 -7.96 8.69
N ARG A 176 15.14 -7.04 9.55
CA ARG A 176 14.26 -6.07 10.19
C ARG A 176 13.83 -4.94 9.27
N ASP A 177 14.48 -4.71 8.13
CA ASP A 177 14.08 -3.64 7.20
C ASP A 177 12.80 -4.05 6.45
N ASP A 178 11.72 -3.32 6.69
CA ASP A 178 10.40 -3.58 6.10
C ASP A 178 9.73 -2.28 5.63
N TRP A 179 8.53 -2.43 5.11
CA TRP A 179 7.70 -1.31 4.73
C TRP A 179 6.23 -1.52 5.11
N ARG A 180 5.56 -0.41 5.37
CA ARG A 180 4.13 -0.32 5.61
C ARG A 180 3.50 0.76 4.74
N ILE A 181 2.19 0.73 4.61
CA ILE A 181 1.44 1.70 3.81
C ILE A 181 0.44 2.51 4.62
N SER A 182 0.20 3.75 4.20
CA SER A 182 -0.98 4.52 4.57
C SER A 182 -1.93 4.61 3.38
N LYS A 183 -3.19 4.27 3.61
CA LYS A 183 -4.29 4.25 2.63
C LYS A 183 -5.56 4.87 3.26
N PRO A 184 -6.54 5.33 2.47
CA PRO A 184 -6.56 5.37 1.00
C PRO A 184 -5.69 6.48 0.40
N ARG A 185 -5.22 7.42 1.22
CA ARG A 185 -4.35 8.52 0.79
C ARG A 185 -2.96 8.39 1.43
N PRO A 186 -1.92 8.95 0.79
CA PRO A 186 -0.64 9.11 1.45
C PRO A 186 -0.78 9.95 2.72
N ALA A 187 -0.28 9.44 3.85
CA ALA A 187 -0.15 10.23 5.06
C ALA A 187 0.91 11.32 4.86
N PRO A 188 0.79 12.49 5.52
CA PRO A 188 1.81 13.54 5.45
C PRO A 188 3.21 13.08 5.88
N THR A 189 3.28 12.06 6.74
CA THR A 189 4.53 11.48 7.25
C THR A 189 5.09 10.34 6.39
N ALA A 190 4.52 10.07 5.21
CA ALA A 190 5.02 9.02 4.34
C ALA A 190 6.38 9.40 3.72
N ASP A 191 7.34 8.48 3.74
CA ASP A 191 8.67 8.70 3.17
C ASP A 191 8.62 8.95 1.66
N CYS A 192 7.69 8.28 0.97
CA CYS A 192 7.42 8.46 -0.45
C CYS A 192 6.02 7.94 -0.80
N TRP A 193 5.61 8.06 -2.06
CA TRP A 193 4.33 7.52 -2.53
C TRP A 193 4.55 6.28 -3.40
N GLY A 194 3.84 5.20 -3.09
CA GLY A 194 3.69 4.07 -4.00
C GLY A 194 2.48 4.28 -4.92
N LEU A 195 2.54 3.77 -6.14
CA LEU A 195 1.52 3.99 -7.15
C LEU A 195 0.76 2.71 -7.50
N VAL A 196 -0.56 2.73 -7.36
CA VAL A 196 -1.47 1.66 -7.78
C VAL A 196 -2.03 1.97 -9.17
N PRO A 197 -1.78 1.12 -10.17
CA PRO A 197 -2.32 1.31 -11.51
C PRO A 197 -3.75 0.75 -11.60
N ILE A 198 -4.69 1.59 -12.05
CA ILE A 198 -6.07 1.20 -12.40
C ILE A 198 -6.45 1.75 -13.78
N THR A 199 -7.54 1.26 -14.36
CA THR A 199 -8.05 1.80 -15.63
C THR A 199 -8.83 3.08 -15.37
N LEU A 200 -8.75 4.09 -16.25
CA LEU A 200 -9.52 5.33 -16.12
C LEU A 200 -11.03 5.06 -15.98
N SER A 201 -11.57 4.11 -16.75
CA SER A 201 -12.97 3.68 -16.68
C SER A 201 -13.37 3.00 -15.37
N SER A 202 -12.42 2.64 -14.51
CA SER A 202 -12.75 2.10 -13.19
C SER A 202 -13.19 3.18 -12.20
N LEU A 203 -12.81 4.45 -12.43
CA LEU A 203 -13.13 5.57 -11.54
C LEU A 203 -14.62 5.85 -11.44
N THR A 204 -15.41 5.51 -12.46
CA THR A 204 -16.84 5.82 -12.51
C THR A 204 -17.71 4.57 -12.69
N ARG A 205 -17.10 3.38 -12.58
CA ARG A 205 -17.77 2.11 -12.87
C ARG A 205 -18.95 1.87 -11.93
N THR A 206 -18.79 2.22 -10.66
CA THR A 206 -19.90 2.31 -9.72
C THR A 206 -20.65 3.58 -10.06
N ARG A 207 -21.81 3.47 -10.72
CA ARG A 207 -22.63 4.58 -11.27
C ARG A 207 -23.02 5.69 -10.28
N VAL A 208 -22.60 5.57 -9.02
CA VAL A 208 -22.97 6.42 -7.89
C VAL A 208 -21.89 7.46 -7.57
N ALA A 209 -20.61 7.22 -7.91
CA ALA A 209 -19.53 8.14 -7.53
C ALA A 209 -18.28 8.04 -8.40
N PHE A 210 -17.57 9.17 -8.55
CA PHE A 210 -16.18 9.20 -9.01
C PHE A 210 -15.25 8.73 -7.89
N HIS A 211 -14.87 7.46 -7.91
CA HIS A 211 -14.14 6.81 -6.83
C HIS A 211 -13.15 5.77 -7.33
N PRO A 212 -11.86 5.78 -6.90
CA PRO A 212 -10.87 4.78 -7.28
C PRO A 212 -11.05 3.46 -6.50
N ALA A 213 -12.25 2.87 -6.54
CA ALA A 213 -12.61 1.67 -5.77
C ALA A 213 -11.64 0.51 -6.00
N ASP A 214 -11.22 0.29 -7.26
CA ASP A 214 -10.29 -0.78 -7.62
C ASP A 214 -8.90 -0.55 -7.02
N ALA A 215 -8.46 0.71 -6.87
CA ALA A 215 -7.20 1.02 -6.20
C ALA A 215 -7.30 0.74 -4.69
N HIS A 216 -8.43 1.09 -4.06
CA HIS A 216 -8.66 0.82 -2.65
C HIS A 216 -8.64 -0.68 -2.34
N LYS A 217 -9.26 -1.51 -3.20
CA LYS A 217 -9.16 -2.98 -3.07
C LYS A 217 -7.72 -3.47 -3.11
N ILE A 218 -6.91 -2.94 -4.04
CA ILE A 218 -5.48 -3.29 -4.10
C ILE A 218 -4.76 -2.84 -2.83
N MET A 219 -5.06 -1.63 -2.32
CA MET A 219 -4.49 -1.16 -1.05
C MET A 219 -4.95 -1.99 0.15
N ASP A 220 -6.14 -2.57 0.12
CA ASP A 220 -6.61 -3.55 1.11
C ASP A 220 -5.78 -4.83 1.09
N GLU A 221 -5.51 -5.37 -0.10
CA GLU A 221 -4.60 -6.50 -0.26
C GLU A 221 -3.18 -6.17 0.21
N LEU A 222 -2.65 -4.97 -0.10
CA LEU A 222 -1.34 -4.52 0.37
C LEU A 222 -1.26 -4.46 1.89
N TYR A 223 -2.32 -3.99 2.54
CA TYR A 223 -2.39 -3.90 3.99
C TYR A 223 -2.44 -5.30 4.63
N ALA A 224 -3.24 -6.22 4.08
CA ALA A 224 -3.26 -7.61 4.53
C ALA A 224 -1.89 -8.29 4.34
N ALA A 225 -1.22 -8.04 3.21
CA ALA A 225 0.12 -8.55 2.95
C ALA A 225 1.16 -7.96 3.91
N GLN A 226 1.02 -6.70 4.31
CA GLN A 226 1.85 -6.06 5.33
C GLN A 226 1.72 -6.77 6.68
N GLU A 227 0.50 -6.96 7.17
CA GLU A 227 0.25 -7.68 8.42
C GLU A 227 0.80 -9.11 8.38
N GLY A 228 0.63 -9.80 7.26
CA GLY A 228 1.19 -11.12 7.03
C GLY A 228 2.72 -11.14 7.10
N ARG A 229 3.40 -10.21 6.42
CA ARG A 229 4.86 -10.07 6.50
C ARG A 229 5.32 -9.77 7.92
N TYR A 230 4.64 -8.83 8.59
CA TYR A 230 4.99 -8.44 9.96
C TYR A 230 4.95 -9.65 10.91
N ARG A 231 3.82 -10.36 10.94
CA ARG A 231 3.63 -11.54 11.80
C ARG A 231 4.59 -12.67 11.47
N TRP A 232 4.82 -12.92 10.18
CA TRP A 232 5.76 -13.96 9.76
C TRP A 232 7.18 -13.63 10.21
N ARG A 233 7.63 -12.38 10.05
CA ARG A 233 8.97 -11.96 10.49
C ARG A 233 9.14 -12.03 12.00
N ASP A 234 8.17 -11.52 12.74
CA ASP A 234 8.14 -11.55 14.21
C ASP A 234 8.19 -12.99 14.74
N ARG A 235 7.41 -13.91 14.14
CA ARG A 235 7.45 -15.34 14.47
C ARG A 235 8.81 -15.96 14.15
N ARG A 236 9.34 -15.71 12.95
CA ARG A 236 10.61 -16.31 12.52
C ARG A 236 11.77 -15.85 13.41
N ALA A 237 11.79 -14.58 13.83
CA ALA A 237 12.79 -14.08 14.77
C ALA A 237 12.74 -14.82 16.12
N ARG A 238 11.54 -15.15 16.63
CA ARG A 238 11.39 -15.95 17.85
C ARG A 238 11.80 -17.41 17.65
N GLU A 239 11.45 -18.02 16.51
CA GLU A 239 11.86 -19.39 16.17
C GLU A 239 13.39 -19.52 16.16
N VAL A 240 14.09 -18.60 15.49
CA VAL A 240 15.56 -18.60 15.45
C VAL A 240 16.16 -18.40 16.85
N TYR A 241 15.57 -17.53 17.68
CA TYR A 241 15.98 -17.36 19.07
C TYR A 241 15.81 -18.66 19.87
N ALA A 242 14.65 -19.31 19.76
CA ALA A 242 14.35 -20.55 20.45
C ALA A 242 15.24 -21.71 19.99
N GLU A 243 15.51 -21.83 18.69
CA GLU A 243 16.43 -22.82 18.11
C GLU A 243 17.85 -22.66 18.69
N ARG A 244 18.30 -21.42 18.93
CA ARG A 244 19.63 -21.13 19.46
C ARG A 244 19.75 -21.30 20.99
N HIS A 245 18.66 -21.08 21.71
CA HIS A 245 18.61 -21.19 23.18
C HIS A 245 17.93 -22.49 23.64
N ALA A 246 17.68 -23.43 22.72
CA ALA A 246 17.15 -24.74 23.06
C ALA A 246 18.16 -25.46 23.97
N PRO A 247 17.69 -26.09 25.08
CA PRO A 247 18.56 -26.90 25.90
C PRO A 247 19.16 -28.03 25.04
N PRO A 248 20.42 -28.44 25.32
CA PRO A 248 21.05 -29.53 24.60
C PRO A 248 20.17 -30.79 24.69
N PRO A 249 20.06 -31.57 23.60
CA PRO A 249 19.25 -32.78 23.60
C PRO A 249 19.71 -33.68 24.76
N PRO A 250 18.77 -34.34 25.47
CA PRO A 250 19.15 -35.26 26.53
C PRO A 250 20.12 -36.29 25.96
N GLN A 251 21.29 -36.41 26.58
CA GLN A 251 22.24 -37.44 26.18
C GLN A 251 21.55 -38.80 26.29
N PRO A 252 21.68 -39.68 25.28
CA PRO A 252 21.13 -41.02 25.41
C PRO A 252 21.71 -41.64 26.69
N ALA A 253 20.83 -42.08 27.58
CA ALA A 253 21.24 -42.81 28.77
C ALA A 253 22.12 -43.99 28.32
N PRO A 254 23.23 -44.26 29.01
CA PRO A 254 24.12 -45.37 28.64
C PRO A 254 23.28 -46.65 28.58
N ILE A 255 23.20 -47.22 27.37
CA ILE A 255 22.62 -48.54 27.15
C ILE A 255 23.47 -49.47 28.03
N PRO A 256 22.90 -50.15 29.04
CA PRO A 256 23.66 -51.14 29.80
C PRO A 256 24.18 -52.16 28.80
N ALA A 257 25.49 -52.40 28.83
CA ALA A 257 26.14 -53.43 28.04
C ALA A 257 25.46 -54.76 28.34
N THR A 258 24.56 -55.17 27.45
CA THR A 258 23.97 -56.49 27.52
C THR A 258 25.03 -57.42 26.94
N GLU A 259 25.59 -58.24 27.83
CA GLU A 259 26.51 -59.32 27.46
C GLU A 259 25.94 -60.12 26.29
N ALA A 260 26.78 -60.33 25.28
CA ALA A 260 26.45 -61.14 24.13
C ALA A 260 26.13 -62.58 24.58
N SER A 261 24.85 -62.93 24.62
CA SER A 261 24.42 -64.31 24.57
C SER A 261 24.18 -64.69 23.11
N ALA A 262 24.96 -65.66 22.65
CA ALA A 262 24.85 -66.32 21.36
C ALA A 262 23.48 -66.97 21.17
N THR A 263 22.89 -66.86 19.98
CA THR A 263 21.96 -67.88 19.46
C THR A 263 21.91 -67.80 17.93
N GLU A 264 22.43 -68.84 17.27
CA GLU A 264 22.11 -69.19 15.89
C GLU A 264 20.79 -69.99 15.82
N ALA A 265 20.19 -69.98 14.63
CA ALA A 265 19.24 -70.94 14.04
C ALA A 265 17.72 -70.56 13.97
N GLN A 266 17.35 -70.10 12.75
CA GLN A 266 16.29 -70.59 11.85
C GLN A 266 14.89 -70.95 12.39
N THR A 267 13.82 -70.38 11.81
CA THR A 267 12.97 -70.96 10.71
C THR A 267 11.63 -70.16 10.61
N GLU A 268 11.18 -69.83 9.38
CA GLU A 268 9.81 -69.40 8.98
C GLU A 268 8.76 -70.54 9.20
N PRO A 269 7.41 -70.41 8.97
CA PRO A 269 6.65 -69.39 8.24
C PRO A 269 5.31 -68.90 8.88
N ALA A 270 4.68 -67.94 8.19
CA ALA A 270 3.34 -67.32 8.34
C ALA A 270 2.16 -68.34 8.49
N PRO A 271 0.91 -67.99 8.92
CA PRO A 271 0.08 -66.86 8.41
C PRO A 271 -0.88 -66.13 9.39
N ALA A 272 -1.46 -65.02 8.91
CA ALA A 272 -2.67 -64.31 9.39
C ALA A 272 -3.93 -65.23 9.33
N PRO A 273 -5.16 -64.90 9.85
CA PRO A 273 -5.81 -63.59 10.10
C PRO A 273 -6.50 -63.54 11.50
N GLU A 274 -7.10 -62.44 12.00
CA GLU A 274 -8.48 -62.00 11.74
C GLU A 274 -8.76 -60.71 12.54
N HIS A 275 -9.43 -59.74 11.91
CA HIS A 275 -10.26 -58.75 12.62
C HIS A 275 -11.67 -59.35 12.77
N PRO A 276 -12.37 -59.06 13.88
CA PRO A 276 -13.48 -58.10 13.78
C PRO A 276 -13.64 -57.19 15.01
N GLN A 277 -13.59 -55.88 14.76
CA GLN A 277 -14.69 -54.88 14.85
C GLN A 277 -15.78 -54.97 15.97
N PRO A 278 -16.68 -53.96 16.12
CA PRO A 278 -16.74 -53.03 17.26
C PRO A 278 -18.10 -53.06 18.00
N THR A 279 -18.20 -52.38 19.15
CA THR A 279 -19.44 -51.77 19.70
C THR A 279 -19.05 -51.12 21.04
N GLY A 280 -19.49 -49.94 21.47
CA GLY A 280 -20.62 -49.10 21.07
C GLY A 280 -21.37 -48.70 22.35
N GLN A 281 -21.45 -47.38 22.63
CA GLN A 281 -22.42 -46.69 23.50
C GLN A 281 -22.36 -47.02 25.03
N ARG A 282 -22.75 -46.17 25.99
CA ARG A 282 -23.73 -45.08 26.01
C ARG A 282 -23.58 -44.21 27.29
N ASP A 283 -23.83 -42.92 27.10
CA ASP A 283 -24.46 -41.86 27.91
C ASP A 283 -24.80 -42.04 29.41
N ALA A 284 -24.53 -40.98 30.20
CA ALA A 284 -25.42 -40.28 31.17
C ALA A 284 -24.55 -39.34 32.05
N GLU A 285 -24.60 -38.00 31.96
CA GLU A 285 -25.63 -37.01 32.36
C GLU A 285 -25.60 -36.59 33.88
N THR A 286 -24.84 -35.49 34.15
CA THR A 286 -25.10 -34.31 35.03
C THR A 286 -25.03 -34.40 36.60
N PRO A 287 -25.08 -33.26 37.37
CA PRO A 287 -23.96 -32.51 38.02
C PRO A 287 -24.05 -32.44 39.58
N PRO A 288 -23.27 -31.58 40.30
CA PRO A 288 -23.76 -30.21 40.59
C PRO A 288 -22.71 -29.06 40.72
N GLN A 289 -23.31 -27.87 40.58
CA GLN A 289 -23.03 -26.47 40.93
C GLN A 289 -21.99 -26.10 42.02
N GLY A 290 -21.42 -24.89 41.84
CA GLY A 290 -21.43 -23.86 42.91
C GLY A 290 -20.11 -23.13 43.21
N THR A 291 -19.99 -21.88 42.72
CA THR A 291 -19.50 -20.66 43.42
C THR A 291 -18.07 -20.70 44.02
N VAL A 292 -17.13 -19.80 43.72
CA VAL A 292 -17.02 -18.43 44.26
C VAL A 292 -15.82 -17.73 43.58
N ILE A 293 -16.02 -16.49 43.15
CA ILE A 293 -15.01 -15.51 42.73
C ILE A 293 -14.41 -14.85 43.99
N PRO A 294 -13.10 -14.60 44.06
CA PRO A 294 -12.58 -13.49 44.86
C PRO A 294 -11.84 -12.47 43.99
N SER A 295 -12.37 -11.26 43.96
CA SER A 295 -11.60 -10.04 43.71
C SER A 295 -10.73 -9.73 44.92
N PRO A 296 -9.59 -9.04 44.72
CA PRO A 296 -9.22 -8.01 45.67
C PRO A 296 -8.80 -6.69 45.00
N THR A 297 -9.50 -5.64 45.45
CA THR A 297 -9.01 -4.34 45.93
C THR A 297 -8.10 -3.47 45.07
N SER A 298 -8.66 -2.29 44.81
CA SER A 298 -8.07 -1.02 44.42
C SER A 298 -7.10 -0.43 45.47
N SER A 299 -6.20 0.41 44.94
CA SER A 299 -5.54 1.58 45.55
C SER A 299 -4.08 1.44 46.00
N ALA A 300 -3.16 2.02 45.21
CA ALA A 300 -2.10 2.90 45.71
C ALA A 300 -1.50 3.78 44.60
N ASN A 301 -1.46 5.08 44.88
CA ASN A 301 -0.75 6.17 44.20
C ASN A 301 0.67 5.82 43.73
N LEU A 302 1.07 6.30 42.55
CA LEU A 302 2.42 6.81 42.30
C LEU A 302 2.42 7.86 41.19
N ALA A 303 2.87 9.05 41.58
CA ALA A 303 3.31 10.25 40.86
C ALA A 303 3.28 10.32 39.32
N GLN A 304 2.80 11.47 38.85
CA GLN A 304 3.01 12.06 37.53
C GLN A 304 4.49 12.03 37.09
N ALA A 305 4.74 11.55 35.88
CA ALA A 305 5.90 11.94 35.08
C ALA A 305 5.40 12.33 33.69
N PHE A 306 5.45 13.63 33.39
CA PHE A 306 5.22 14.17 32.05
C PHE A 306 6.22 13.56 31.06
N PRO A 307 5.83 13.20 29.82
CA PRO A 307 6.80 12.84 28.79
C PRO A 307 7.64 14.09 28.41
N PRO A 308 8.94 13.94 28.09
CA PRO A 308 9.76 15.03 27.59
C PRO A 308 9.23 15.54 26.23
N PRO A 309 9.48 16.82 25.88
CA PRO A 309 9.05 17.38 24.60
C PRO A 309 9.69 16.64 23.41
N PRO A 310 9.02 16.58 22.24
CA PRO A 310 9.53 15.86 21.08
C PRO A 310 10.84 16.46 20.58
N ALA A 311 11.82 15.60 20.31
CA ALA A 311 13.06 15.94 19.66
C ALA A 311 12.78 16.55 18.26
N SER A 312 13.55 17.58 17.90
CA SER A 312 13.51 18.25 16.61
C SER A 312 13.57 17.25 15.44
N PRO A 313 12.82 17.46 14.34
CA PRO A 313 12.87 16.57 13.18
C PRO A 313 14.27 16.54 12.55
N PRO A 314 14.71 15.41 11.96
CA PRO A 314 16.00 15.31 11.33
C PRO A 314 16.10 16.24 10.11
N THR A 315 17.19 17.00 10.02
CA THR A 315 17.58 17.78 8.85
C THR A 315 17.75 16.87 7.65
N ILE A 316 16.96 17.09 6.59
CA ILE A 316 17.10 16.40 5.31
C ILE A 316 18.36 16.95 4.61
N PRO A 317 19.33 16.11 4.23
CA PRO A 317 20.48 16.57 3.46
C PRO A 317 20.06 16.96 2.03
N PRO A 318 20.66 18.01 1.44
CA PRO A 318 20.40 18.38 0.06
C PRO A 318 20.85 17.26 -0.90
N PRO A 319 20.19 17.12 -2.07
CA PRO A 319 20.53 16.08 -3.05
C PRO A 319 21.94 16.30 -3.63
N PRO A 320 22.68 15.22 -3.95
CA PRO A 320 24.01 15.32 -4.54
C PRO A 320 23.94 15.97 -5.92
N GLN A 321 24.65 17.08 -6.09
CA GLN A 321 24.79 17.80 -7.37
C GLN A 321 25.82 17.13 -8.28
N HIS A 322 25.57 15.92 -8.78
CA HIS A 322 26.36 15.39 -9.90
C HIS A 322 25.47 14.55 -10.82
N LEU A 323 25.16 15.10 -12.00
CA LEU A 323 24.56 14.38 -13.12
C LEU A 323 25.69 13.63 -13.88
N PRO A 324 25.66 12.29 -13.97
CA PRO A 324 26.35 11.60 -15.04
C PRO A 324 25.46 11.57 -16.30
N SER A 325 26.07 11.83 -17.45
CA SER A 325 25.47 11.81 -18.79
C SER A 325 24.73 10.50 -19.08
N ALA A 326 23.54 10.65 -19.68
CA ALA A 326 22.56 9.60 -19.91
C ALA A 326 23.08 8.43 -20.79
N PRO A 327 22.88 7.16 -20.40
CA PRO A 327 22.86 6.04 -21.34
C PRO A 327 21.46 5.86 -21.96
N PRO A 328 21.35 5.27 -23.17
CA PRO A 328 20.12 5.22 -23.94
C PRO A 328 19.04 4.34 -23.31
N ALA A 329 17.78 4.78 -23.46
CA ALA A 329 16.58 4.23 -22.87
C ALA A 329 16.38 2.73 -23.15
N ARG A 330 16.37 1.90 -22.08
CA ARG A 330 15.82 0.55 -22.15
C ARG A 330 14.29 0.61 -22.12
N ARG A 331 13.69 0.18 -23.23
CA ARG A 331 12.25 0.08 -23.54
C ARG A 331 11.40 -0.43 -22.36
N GLN A 332 10.43 0.39 -21.95
CA GLN A 332 9.30 0.04 -21.08
C GLN A 332 8.36 -0.97 -21.80
N ARG A 333 8.47 -2.26 -21.48
CA ARG A 333 7.56 -3.34 -21.98
C ARG A 333 7.13 -4.30 -20.87
N ARG A 334 6.55 -3.83 -19.76
CA ARG A 334 6.13 -4.74 -18.66
C ARG A 334 4.73 -4.51 -18.06
N TRP A 335 4.02 -3.43 -18.39
CA TRP A 335 2.68 -3.16 -17.79
C TRP A 335 1.52 -3.82 -18.54
N THR A 336 1.68 -4.16 -19.83
CA THR A 336 0.64 -4.88 -20.59
C THR A 336 0.30 -6.25 -19.99
N ASP A 337 1.24 -6.89 -19.29
CA ASP A 337 1.04 -8.21 -18.70
C ASP A 337 0.24 -8.16 -17.38
N ALA A 338 0.39 -7.11 -16.58
CA ALA A 338 -0.42 -6.90 -15.37
C ALA A 338 -1.91 -6.69 -15.73
N PHE A 339 -2.19 -5.91 -16.79
CA PHE A 339 -3.56 -5.65 -17.24
C PHE A 339 -4.20 -6.82 -18.00
N ARG A 340 -3.42 -7.62 -18.74
CA ARG A 340 -3.93 -8.85 -19.38
C ARG A 340 -4.49 -9.82 -18.35
N MET A 341 -3.98 -9.83 -17.12
CA MET A 341 -4.44 -10.72 -16.05
C MET A 341 -5.67 -10.22 -15.30
N LEU A 342 -5.79 -8.90 -15.05
CA LEU A 342 -7.01 -8.34 -14.46
C LEU A 342 -8.24 -8.52 -15.37
N ARG A 343 -8.04 -8.54 -16.69
CA ARG A 343 -9.11 -8.82 -17.66
C ARG A 343 -9.54 -10.30 -17.65
N ARG A 344 -8.60 -11.25 -17.56
CA ARG A 344 -8.88 -12.70 -17.50
C ARG A 344 -9.64 -13.14 -16.23
N ARG A 345 -9.58 -12.36 -15.15
CA ARG A 345 -10.33 -12.63 -13.91
C ARG A 345 -11.79 -12.16 -13.95
N ARG A 346 -12.18 -11.43 -15.00
CA ARG A 346 -13.55 -10.92 -15.19
C ARG A 346 -14.36 -11.71 -16.21
N GLU A 347 -13.69 -12.60 -16.93
CA GLU A 347 -14.25 -13.47 -17.98
C GLU A 347 -14.35 -14.94 -17.51
N ARG A 348 -14.09 -15.19 -16.22
CA ARG A 348 -14.33 -16.44 -15.50
C ARG A 348 -15.15 -16.11 -14.26
#